data_AF-A0A2G6CWG6-F1
#
_entry.id   AF-A0A2G6CWG6-F1
#
_cell.length_a   1.000
_cell.length_b   1.000
_cell.length_c   1.000
_cell.angle_alpha   90.00
_cell.angle_beta   90.00
_cell.angle_gamma   90.00
#
_symmetry.space_group_name_H-M   'P 1'
#
loop_
_entity.id
_entity.type
_entity.pdbx_description
1 polymer ?
#
loop_
_entity_poly.entity_id
_entity_poly.type
_entity_poly.pdbx_seq_one_letter_code
_entity_poly.pdbx_strand_id
1 'polypeptide(L)' 'MVEYAQDVHADMVIMGTHGYKGLEKIMFGSVADKVVRSAFCPVTTINPYTCCTRDEQ' A
#
# COMPACT_ATOMS: atom_id res chain seq x y z
N MET A 1 5.75 0.66 -12.58
CA MET A 1 4.72 -0.13 -11.88
C MET A 1 3.32 0.19 -12.39
N VAL A 2 2.86 1.44 -12.29
CA VAL A 2 1.54 1.84 -12.84
C VAL A 2 1.47 1.61 -14.35
N GLU A 3 2.49 2.03 -15.10
CA GLU A 3 2.58 1.80 -16.55
C GLU A 3 2.55 0.30 -16.89
N TYR A 4 3.40 -0.50 -16.25
CA TYR A 4 3.38 -1.95 -16.42
C TYR A 4 2.03 -2.60 -16.07
N ALA A 5 1.36 -2.14 -15.00
CA ALA A 5 0.04 -2.61 -14.65
C ALA A 5 -0.99 -2.31 -15.76
N GLN A 6 -0.83 -1.17 -16.45
CA GLN A 6 -1.67 -0.79 -17.58
C GLN A 6 -1.39 -1.66 -18.81
N ASP A 7 -0.12 -1.93 -19.10
CA ASP A 7 0.30 -2.77 -20.23
C ASP A 7 -0.23 -4.20 -20.12
N VAL A 8 -0.28 -4.74 -18.90
CA VAL A 8 -0.82 -6.09 -18.65
C VAL A 8 -2.32 -6.11 -18.39
N HIS A 9 -2.99 -4.96 -18.45
CA HIS A 9 -4.41 -4.80 -18.10
C HIS A 9 -4.75 -5.40 -16.73
N ALA A 10 -3.94 -5.09 -15.71
CA ALA A 10 -4.16 -5.59 -14.36
C ALA A 10 -5.49 -5.10 -13.78
N ASP A 11 -6.31 -6.04 -13.28
CA ASP A 11 -7.57 -5.73 -12.61
C ASP A 11 -7.37 -5.10 -11.21
N MET A 12 -6.20 -5.29 -10.60
CA MET A 12 -5.85 -4.75 -9.27
C MET A 12 -4.33 -4.77 -9.03
N VAL A 13 -3.84 -3.83 -8.21
CA VAL A 13 -2.46 -3.79 -7.72
C VAL A 13 -2.42 -3.99 -6.20
N ILE A 14 -1.59 -4.91 -5.73
CA ILE A 14 -1.38 -5.16 -4.29
C ILE A 14 0.04 -4.75 -3.90
N MET A 15 0.17 -3.95 -2.85
CA MET A 15 1.45 -3.45 -2.36
C MET A 15 1.64 -3.70 -0.86
N GLY A 16 2.81 -4.23 -0.49
CA GLY A 16 3.28 -4.19 0.89
C GLY A 16 3.85 -2.80 1.23
N THR A 17 3.43 -2.22 2.35
CA THR A 17 4.06 -1.01 2.90
C THR A 17 5.15 -1.41 3.91
N HIS A 18 6.32 -0.80 3.84
CA HIS A 18 7.36 -1.00 4.84
C HIS A 18 7.13 -0.02 6.01
N GLY A 19 6.66 -0.54 7.14
CA GLY A 19 6.74 0.17 8.41
C GLY A 19 8.17 0.16 8.93
N TYR A 20 8.96 1.18 8.60
CA TYR A 20 10.20 1.40 9.34
C TYR A 20 9.84 1.54 10.82
N LYS A 21 10.39 0.65 11.66
CA LYS A 21 10.24 0.66 13.13
C LYS A 21 10.33 2.11 13.67
N GLY A 22 9.22 2.71 14.11
CA GLY A 22 9.24 3.93 14.93
C GLY A 22 8.53 5.19 14.43
N LEU A 23 7.84 5.20 13.28
CA LEU A 23 7.00 6.35 12.87
C LEU A 23 5.51 6.01 12.97
N GLU A 24 4.98 6.03 14.20
CA GLU A 24 3.63 5.62 14.58
C GLU A 24 2.45 6.36 13.91
N LYS A 25 2.67 7.34 13.01
CA LYS A 25 1.59 8.22 12.53
C LYS A 25 1.50 8.52 11.04
N ILE A 26 2.33 7.96 10.17
CA ILE A 26 2.22 8.23 8.71
C ILE A 26 2.29 6.93 7.93
N MET A 27 1.15 6.27 7.80
CA MET A 27 0.98 4.91 7.30
C MET A 27 0.69 4.83 5.79
N PHE A 28 1.27 5.74 5.00
CA PHE A 28 1.22 5.70 3.55
C PHE A 28 2.62 6.00 3.02
N GLY A 29 3.38 4.95 2.71
CA GLY A 29 4.75 5.12 2.21
C GLY A 29 4.77 5.95 0.93
N SER A 30 5.83 6.73 0.70
CA SER A 30 5.92 7.70 -0.40
C SER A 30 5.73 7.09 -1.80
N VAL A 31 6.02 5.78 -1.94
CA VAL A 31 5.78 5.02 -3.18
C VAL A 31 4.31 4.59 -3.27
N ALA A 32 3.73 4.10 -2.17
CA ALA A 32 2.32 3.71 -2.13
C ALA A 32 1.40 4.91 -2.42
N ASP A 33 1.72 6.10 -1.89
CA ASP A 33 0.96 7.33 -2.18
C ASP A 33 0.93 7.66 -3.67
N LYS A 34 2.11 7.67 -4.29
CA LYS A 34 2.23 7.93 -5.72
C LYS A 34 1.46 6.92 -6.56
N VAL A 35 1.47 5.65 -6.15
CA VAL A 35 0.78 4.59 -6.88
C VAL A 35 -0.72 4.71 -6.73
N VAL A 36 -1.24 4.86 -5.51
CA VAL A 36 -2.69 4.98 -5.28
C VAL A 36 -3.26 6.20 -5.99
N ARG A 37 -2.51 7.31 -6.06
CA ARG A 37 -2.93 8.51 -6.80
C ARG A 37 -2.91 8.37 -8.31
N SER A 38 -2.11 7.44 -8.85
CA SER A 38 -1.82 7.38 -10.29
C SER A 38 -2.35 6.11 -10.98
N ALA A 39 -2.73 5.08 -10.22
CA ALA A 39 -3.19 3.81 -10.76
C ALA A 39 -4.54 3.94 -11.47
N PHE A 40 -4.67 3.27 -12.62
CA PHE A 40 -5.93 3.18 -13.37
C PHE A 40 -6.88 2.11 -12.80
N CYS A 41 -6.37 1.21 -11.94
CA CYS A 41 -7.11 0.14 -11.31
C CYS A 41 -7.02 0.21 -9.77
N PRO A 42 -7.90 -0.49 -9.04
CA PRO A 42 -7.88 -0.53 -7.58
C PRO A 42 -6.50 -0.90 -7.02
N VAL A 43 -6.11 -0.22 -5.94
CA VAL A 43 -4.85 -0.49 -5.22
C VAL A 43 -5.14 -0.89 -3.78
N THR A 44 -4.64 -2.04 -3.35
CA THR A 44 -4.72 -2.52 -1.97
C THR A 44 -3.35 -2.47 -1.32
N THR A 45 -3.26 -1.83 -0.15
CA THR A 45 -2.02 -1.76 0.63
C THR A 45 -2.11 -2.69 1.85
N ILE A 46 -1.01 -3.40 2.12
CA ILE A 46 -0.89 -4.32 3.25
C ILE A 46 0.24 -3.82 4.14
N ASN A 47 -0.06 -3.55 5.41
CA ASN A 47 0.97 -3.32 6.41
C ASN A 47 1.22 -4.62 7.22
N PRO A 48 2.42 -5.22 7.11
CA PRO A 48 2.74 -6.46 7.82
C PRO A 48 2.96 -6.25 9.33
N TYR A 49 3.14 -5.03 9.82
CA TYR A 49 3.33 -4.73 11.25
C TYR A 49 2.01 -4.48 12.00
N THR A 50 0.88 -4.45 11.30
CA THR A 50 -0.46 -4.39 11.93
C THR A 50 -1.06 -5.78 12.17
N CYS A 51 -0.30 -6.86 12.02
CA CYS A 51 -0.73 -8.14 12.56
C CYS A 51 -0.57 -8.09 14.10
N CYS A 52 -1.70 -8.28 14.80
CA CYS A 52 -1.88 -8.18 16.25
C CYS A 52 -2.02 -6.76 16.83
N THR A 53 -3.12 -6.09 16.53
CA THR A 53 -3.83 -5.27 17.53
C THR A 53 -5.26 -5.80 17.67
N ARG A 54 -5.38 -6.96 18.32
CA ARG A 54 -6.58 -7.28 19.10
C ARG A 54 -6.30 -6.82 20.52
N ASP A 55 -6.14 -5.53 20.70
CA ASP A 55 -6.29 -4.87 21.98
C ASP A 55 -7.33 -3.77 21.76
N GLU A 56 -8.38 -3.90 22.55
CA GLU A 56 -9.47 -2.95 22.72
C GLU A 56 -8.90 -1.55 22.97
N GLN A 57 -9.49 -0.52 22.35
CA GLN A 57 -9.94 0.78 22.91
C GLN A 57 -10.21 1.78 21.79
#